data_AF-A0A0G4LHG9-F1
#
_entry.id   AF-A0A0G4LHG9-F1
#
_cell.length_a   1.000
_cell.length_b   1.000
_cell.length_c   1.000
_cell.angle_alpha   90.00
_cell.angle_beta   90.00
_cell.angle_gamma   90.00
#
_symmetry.space_group_name_H-M   'P 1'
#
loop_
_entity.id
_entity.type
_entity.pdbx_description
1 polymer ?
#
loop_
_entity_poly.entity_id
_entity_poly.type
_entity_poly.pdbx_seq_one_letter_code
_entity_poly.pdbx_strand_id
1 'polypeptide(L)'
;VRLDIVERSRVLGFGARTTVQTPNTIIPVFSLIHDMDPTLPAPDYVTEKQFWWPWNKFCLPPDALYTTLHERFNTRSSTIQEPSAFHRDVVECANNSSTVEEFYNKLAGRKSERINEIDAAWTDRGILFGILVKRISTKELRCLSASDVCLAIGSR
;
A
#
# COMPACT_ATOMS: atom_id res chain seq x y z
N VAL A 1 21.25 -4.33 26.36
CA VAL A 1 22.02 -4.02 25.13
C VAL A 1 21.06 -4.15 23.96
N ARG A 2 20.87 -3.07 23.21
CA ARG A 2 19.90 -2.90 22.12
C ARG A 2 20.49 -3.60 20.89
N LEU A 3 19.85 -4.64 20.39
CA LEU A 3 20.28 -5.33 19.18
C LEU A 3 19.64 -4.65 17.96
N ASP A 4 20.48 -4.26 17.02
CA ASP A 4 20.12 -3.49 15.84
C ASP A 4 19.30 -4.30 14.82
N ILE A 5 18.38 -3.62 14.16
CA ILE A 5 17.35 -4.13 13.22
C ILE A 5 17.94 -5.00 12.10
N VAL A 6 19.22 -4.82 11.78
CA VAL A 6 19.91 -5.53 10.69
C VAL A 6 20.08 -7.02 10.98
N GLU A 7 20.23 -7.41 12.25
CA GLU A 7 20.57 -8.79 12.59
C GLU A 7 19.33 -9.71 12.60
N ARG A 8 18.13 -9.12 12.70
CA ARG A 8 16.85 -9.87 12.60
C ARG A 8 16.53 -10.35 11.19
N SER A 9 17.11 -9.71 10.16
CA SER A 9 16.91 -10.09 8.77
C SER A 9 17.73 -11.31 8.34
N ARG A 10 18.73 -11.72 9.13
CA ARG A 10 19.60 -12.86 8.78
C ARG A 10 18.97 -14.23 9.03
N VAL A 11 17.91 -14.29 9.85
CA VAL A 11 17.21 -15.56 10.17
C VAL A 11 16.12 -15.90 9.12
N LEU A 12 15.74 -14.96 8.26
CA LEU A 12 14.64 -15.13 7.30
C LEU A 12 15.06 -15.19 5.81
N GLY A 13 16.28 -15.64 5.53
CA GLY A 13 16.58 -16.31 4.26
C GLY A 13 16.34 -15.54 2.94
N PHE A 14 16.56 -14.23 2.87
CA PHE A 14 16.60 -13.51 1.59
C PHE A 14 18.04 -13.08 1.25
N GLY A 15 18.64 -13.85 0.34
CA GLY A 15 20.00 -13.67 -0.19
C GLY A 15 20.12 -12.49 -1.15
N ALA A 16 21.36 -12.01 -1.26
CA ALA A 16 21.76 -10.76 -1.88
C ALA A 16 21.80 -10.76 -3.42
N ARG A 17 21.60 -9.55 -3.96
CA ARG A 17 22.18 -8.93 -5.17
C ARG A 17 22.96 -9.87 -6.12
N THR A 18 22.40 -10.11 -7.30
CA THR A 18 23.15 -10.57 -8.49
C THR A 18 22.80 -9.66 -9.67
N THR A 19 23.81 -9.03 -10.27
CA THR A 19 23.74 -8.34 -11.57
C THR A 19 23.52 -9.35 -12.69
N VAL A 20 22.61 -9.07 -13.63
CA VAL A 20 22.46 -9.81 -14.89
C VAL A 20 22.36 -8.83 -16.06
N GLN A 21 23.28 -8.96 -17.01
CA GLN A 21 23.26 -8.37 -18.34
C GLN A 21 22.24 -9.13 -19.23
N THR A 22 21.60 -8.38 -20.14
CA THR A 22 20.59 -8.63 -21.19
C THR A 22 20.59 -10.02 -21.88
N PRO A 23 19.63 -10.41 -22.77
CA PRO A 23 18.43 -9.77 -23.33
C PRO A 23 17.14 -10.63 -23.19
N ASN A 24 15.96 -10.06 -23.45
CA ASN A 24 14.64 -10.74 -23.38
C ASN A 24 14.25 -11.22 -21.98
N THR A 25 13.61 -10.34 -21.20
CA THR A 25 12.93 -10.72 -19.97
C THR A 25 11.57 -10.05 -19.91
N ILE A 26 10.56 -10.87 -19.61
CA ILE A 26 9.15 -10.54 -19.46
C ILE A 26 9.03 -9.35 -18.51
N ILE A 27 8.55 -8.22 -19.05
CA ILE A 27 8.31 -7.00 -18.30
C ILE A 27 7.16 -7.26 -17.32
N PRO A 28 7.31 -7.03 -16.01
CA PRO A 28 6.15 -6.96 -15.14
C PRO A 28 5.30 -5.78 -15.60
N VAL A 29 4.05 -6.05 -15.97
CA VAL A 29 3.06 -5.12 -16.54
C VAL A 29 2.88 -3.81 -15.73
N PHE A 30 3.45 -3.74 -14.53
CA PHE A 30 3.38 -2.62 -13.61
C PHE A 30 4.50 -1.57 -13.76
N SER A 31 5.58 -1.84 -14.51
CA SER A 31 6.67 -0.87 -14.76
C SER A 31 6.32 0.20 -15.82
N LEU A 32 5.06 0.26 -16.28
CA LEU A 32 4.60 1.08 -17.40
C LEU A 32 3.86 2.36 -16.98
N ILE A 33 3.67 2.63 -15.69
CA ILE A 33 3.04 3.88 -15.25
C ILE A 33 4.13 4.79 -14.69
N HIS A 34 4.92 5.33 -15.62
CA HIS A 34 5.71 6.56 -15.50
C HIS A 34 6.18 6.94 -14.09
N ASP A 35 7.27 6.33 -13.63
CA ASP A 35 8.39 7.21 -13.32
C ASP A 35 8.68 7.91 -14.64
N MET A 36 8.50 9.23 -14.69
CA MET A 36 8.80 10.02 -15.88
C MET A 36 10.27 9.81 -16.22
N ASP A 37 10.53 8.82 -17.08
CA ASP A 37 11.74 8.76 -17.87
C ASP A 37 11.76 10.09 -18.64
N PRO A 38 12.67 11.02 -18.32
CA PRO A 38 12.70 12.35 -18.93
C PRO A 38 12.98 12.28 -20.44
N THR A 39 13.23 11.09 -20.99
CA THR A 39 13.43 10.84 -22.41
C THR A 39 12.14 10.52 -23.18
N LEU A 40 11.03 10.20 -22.50
CA LEU A 40 9.75 9.92 -23.15
C LEU A 40 8.97 11.21 -23.45
N PRO A 41 8.37 11.35 -24.64
CA PRO A 41 7.52 12.49 -24.93
C PRO A 41 6.30 12.50 -24.00
N ALA A 42 5.84 13.69 -23.61
CA ALA A 42 4.62 13.82 -22.83
C ALA A 42 3.43 13.20 -23.58
N PRO A 43 2.47 12.55 -22.88
CA PRO A 43 1.30 11.98 -23.52
C PRO A 43 0.53 13.01 -24.37
N ASP A 44 -0.01 12.59 -25.50
CA ASP A 44 -0.98 13.43 -26.21
C ASP A 44 -2.34 13.24 -25.56
N TYR A 45 -2.68 14.17 -24.66
CA TYR A 45 -3.92 14.13 -23.89
C TYR A 45 -5.20 14.28 -24.73
N VAL A 46 -5.10 14.61 -26.02
CA VAL A 46 -6.24 14.64 -26.96
C VAL A 46 -6.54 13.24 -27.48
N THR A 47 -5.51 12.50 -27.87
CA THR A 47 -5.65 11.15 -28.43
C THR A 47 -5.67 10.07 -27.36
N GLU A 48 -4.90 10.26 -26.27
CA GLU A 48 -4.71 9.29 -25.20
C GLU A 48 -5.59 9.61 -23.99
N LYS A 49 -6.90 9.48 -24.20
CA LYS A 49 -7.92 9.83 -23.19
C LYS A 49 -7.76 9.12 -21.85
N GLN A 50 -7.07 7.97 -21.80
CA GLN A 50 -6.82 7.26 -20.54
C GLN A 50 -5.89 8.01 -19.57
N PHE A 51 -5.13 8.99 -20.05
CA PHE A 51 -4.24 9.84 -19.23
C PHE A 51 -4.81 11.23 -18.99
N TRP A 52 -5.97 11.54 -19.58
CA TRP A 52 -6.60 12.85 -19.49
C TRP A 52 -7.39 13.01 -18.19
N TRP A 53 -7.24 14.18 -17.57
CA TRP A 53 -8.10 14.64 -16.48
C TRP A 53 -8.35 16.15 -16.59
N PRO A 54 -9.38 16.73 -15.91
CA PRO A 54 -9.82 18.11 -16.10
C PRO A 54 -8.91 19.18 -15.47
N TRP A 55 -7.60 19.09 -15.67
CA TRP A 55 -6.56 19.91 -15.04
C TRP A 55 -6.68 21.43 -15.23
N ASN A 56 -7.15 21.83 -16.41
CA ASN A 56 -7.23 23.19 -16.94
C ASN A 56 -8.37 23.94 -16.27
N LYS A 57 -9.41 23.21 -15.85
CA LYS A 57 -10.52 23.72 -15.02
C LYS A 57 -10.03 24.34 -13.71
N PHE A 58 -8.91 23.86 -13.19
CA PHE A 58 -8.36 24.29 -11.90
C PHE A 58 -7.03 25.04 -12.04
N CYS A 59 -6.65 25.42 -13.27
CA CYS A 59 -5.35 26.05 -13.56
C CYS A 59 -4.16 25.23 -13.03
N LEU A 60 -4.28 23.90 -13.05
CA LEU A 60 -3.21 22.99 -12.62
C LEU A 60 -2.43 22.47 -13.82
N PRO A 61 -1.12 22.20 -13.64
CA PRO A 61 -0.34 21.64 -14.70
C PRO A 61 -0.68 20.16 -14.90
N PRO A 62 -0.41 19.64 -16.10
CA PRO A 62 -0.70 18.28 -16.49
C PRO A 62 -0.28 17.16 -15.56
N ASP A 63 0.98 17.26 -15.21
CA ASP A 63 1.77 16.39 -14.38
C ASP A 63 1.44 16.52 -12.89
N ALA A 64 0.58 17.48 -12.49
CA ALA A 64 0.13 17.61 -11.11
C ALA A 64 -0.49 16.31 -10.59
N LEU A 65 -1.15 15.53 -11.45
CA LEU A 65 -1.69 14.22 -11.11
C LEU A 65 -0.63 13.27 -10.53
N TYR A 66 0.58 13.28 -11.09
CA TYR A 66 1.66 12.37 -10.72
C TYR A 66 2.67 13.00 -9.75
N THR A 67 2.62 14.33 -9.59
CA THR A 67 3.50 15.10 -8.72
C THR A 67 2.73 15.59 -7.49
N THR A 68 2.28 16.84 -7.51
CA THR A 68 1.72 17.55 -6.36
C THR A 68 0.45 16.90 -5.80
N LEU A 69 -0.46 16.42 -6.64
CA LEU A 69 -1.67 15.72 -6.19
C LEU A 69 -1.35 14.32 -5.66
N HIS A 70 -0.44 13.60 -6.31
CA HIS A 70 -0.01 12.27 -5.86
C HIS A 70 0.65 12.34 -4.47
N GLU A 71 1.60 13.25 -4.32
CA GLU A 71 2.31 13.47 -3.05
C GLU A 71 1.34 13.88 -1.94
N ARG A 72 0.42 14.82 -2.23
CA ARG A 72 -0.48 15.35 -1.22
C ARG A 72 -1.60 14.37 -0.86
N PHE A 73 -2.20 13.71 -1.84
CA PHE A 73 -3.47 12.98 -1.67
C PHE A 73 -3.35 11.45 -1.79
N ASN A 74 -2.32 10.93 -2.47
CA ASN A 74 -2.11 9.49 -2.61
C ASN A 74 -0.92 8.94 -1.80
N THR A 75 -0.25 9.78 -1.00
CA THR A 75 0.93 9.38 -0.23
C THR A 75 0.72 9.57 1.27
N ARG A 76 1.18 8.59 2.07
CA ARG A 76 1.33 8.67 3.54
C ARG A 76 2.77 8.30 3.92
N SER A 77 3.03 7.04 4.22
CA SER A 77 4.38 6.44 4.34
C SER A 77 4.77 5.66 3.08
N SER A 78 3.76 5.24 2.33
CA SER A 78 3.82 4.63 1.01
C SER A 78 2.66 5.19 0.18
N THR A 79 2.59 4.80 -1.09
CA THR A 79 1.41 5.02 -1.91
C THR A 79 0.20 4.31 -1.30
N ILE A 80 -0.93 4.99 -1.27
CA ILE A 80 -2.20 4.48 -0.72
C ILE A 80 -2.92 3.65 -1.78
N GLN A 81 -2.93 4.14 -3.02
CA GLN A 81 -3.59 3.50 -4.15
C GLN A 81 -2.64 3.36 -5.35
N GLU A 82 -2.95 2.37 -6.17
CA GLU A 82 -2.35 2.18 -7.48
C GLU A 82 -2.64 3.38 -8.40
N PRO A 83 -1.72 3.75 -9.31
CA PRO A 83 -1.85 4.97 -10.13
C PRO A 83 -3.16 5.06 -10.91
N SER A 84 -3.63 3.96 -11.50
CA SER A 84 -4.89 3.95 -12.26
C SER A 84 -6.13 4.17 -11.39
N ALA A 85 -6.09 3.72 -10.13
CA ALA A 85 -7.17 3.95 -9.17
C ALA A 85 -7.18 5.41 -8.71
N PHE A 86 -6.01 5.97 -8.44
CA PHE A 86 -5.88 7.38 -8.09
C PHE A 86 -6.31 8.31 -9.24
N HIS A 87 -5.95 7.98 -10.49
CA HIS A 87 -6.42 8.72 -11.67
C HIS A 87 -7.96 8.78 -11.72
N ARG A 88 -8.65 7.64 -11.50
CA ARG A 88 -10.11 7.61 -11.49
C ARG A 88 -10.70 8.50 -10.40
N ASP A 89 -10.12 8.46 -9.19
CA ASP A 89 -10.55 9.32 -8.09
C ASP A 89 -10.35 10.81 -8.41
N VAL A 90 -9.24 11.17 -9.05
CA VAL A 90 -8.98 12.55 -9.50
C VAL A 90 -9.99 13.00 -10.54
N VAL A 91 -10.25 12.19 -11.57
CA VAL A 91 -11.24 12.51 -12.61
C VAL A 91 -12.64 12.66 -12.01
N GLU A 92 -13.04 11.73 -11.14
CA GLU A 92 -14.35 11.77 -10.48
C GLU A 92 -14.50 13.02 -9.60
N CYS A 93 -13.49 13.33 -8.75
CA CYS A 93 -13.52 14.53 -7.93
C CYS A 93 -13.54 15.81 -8.78
N ALA A 94 -12.72 15.87 -9.83
CA ALA A 94 -12.63 17.01 -10.74
C ALA A 94 -13.94 17.28 -11.49
N ASN A 95 -14.64 16.22 -11.92
CA ASN A 95 -15.94 16.33 -12.57
C ASN A 95 -17.02 16.84 -11.61
N ASN A 96 -16.93 16.47 -10.34
CA ASN A 96 -17.91 16.81 -9.30
C ASN A 96 -17.61 18.10 -8.52
N SER A 97 -16.58 18.86 -8.90
CA SER A 97 -16.17 20.11 -8.24
C SER A 97 -16.16 21.26 -9.22
N SER A 98 -16.58 22.44 -8.81
CA SER A 98 -16.52 23.65 -9.65
C SER A 98 -15.29 24.50 -9.36
N THR A 99 -14.78 24.44 -8.13
CA THR A 99 -13.59 25.20 -7.70
C THR A 99 -12.44 24.28 -7.29
N VAL A 100 -11.22 24.81 -7.28
CA VAL A 100 -10.02 24.06 -6.85
C VAL A 100 -10.09 23.66 -5.37
N GLU A 101 -10.72 24.48 -4.53
CA GLU A 101 -10.92 24.20 -3.10
C GLU A 101 -11.89 23.03 -2.90
N GLU A 102 -13.03 23.02 -3.61
CA GLU A 102 -13.94 21.87 -3.59
C GLU A 102 -13.25 20.59 -4.06
N PHE A 103 -12.44 20.69 -5.11
CA PHE A 103 -11.69 19.57 -5.65
C PHE A 103 -10.71 19.00 -4.61
N TYR A 104 -9.91 19.86 -3.98
CA TYR A 104 -8.99 19.45 -2.91
C TYR A 104 -9.72 18.89 -1.69
N ASN A 105 -10.85 19.47 -1.29
CA ASN A 105 -11.64 18.96 -0.17
C ASN A 105 -12.17 17.55 -0.46
N LYS A 106 -12.68 17.30 -1.67
CA LYS A 106 -13.10 15.95 -2.08
C LYS A 106 -11.95 14.97 -2.10
N LEU A 107 -10.79 15.33 -2.65
CA LEU A 107 -9.61 14.47 -2.65
C LEU A 107 -9.11 14.16 -1.22
N ALA A 108 -9.13 15.13 -0.32
CA ALA A 108 -8.80 14.93 1.09
C ALA A 108 -9.77 13.96 1.76
N GLY A 109 -11.07 14.06 1.45
CA GLY A 109 -12.10 13.12 1.90
C GLY A 109 -11.80 11.69 1.44
N ARG A 110 -11.58 11.50 0.13
CA ARG A 110 -11.24 10.20 -0.47
C ARG A 110 -9.96 9.59 0.12
N LYS A 111 -8.92 10.41 0.35
CA LYS A 111 -7.71 9.97 1.06
C LYS A 111 -8.04 9.42 2.46
N SER A 112 -8.87 10.15 3.19
CA SER A 112 -9.25 9.79 4.57
C SER A 112 -10.06 8.49 4.59
N GLU A 113 -11.01 8.32 3.67
CA GLU A 113 -11.78 7.08 3.49
C GLU A 113 -10.85 5.88 3.24
N ARG A 114 -9.90 6.01 2.30
CA ARG A 114 -8.97 4.93 1.95
C ARG A 114 -8.03 4.58 3.11
N ILE A 115 -7.55 5.58 3.86
CA ILE A 115 -6.76 5.34 5.07
C ILE A 115 -7.59 4.58 6.11
N ASN A 116 -8.84 4.95 6.32
CA ASN A 116 -9.72 4.27 7.28
C ASN A 116 -9.98 2.82 6.87
N GLU A 117 -10.19 2.54 5.58
CA GLU A 117 -10.34 1.17 5.06
C GLU A 117 -9.08 0.32 5.31
N ILE A 118 -7.91 0.91 5.08
CA ILE A 118 -6.62 0.25 5.35
C ILE A 118 -6.49 -0.04 6.84
N ASP A 119 -6.67 0.96 7.71
CA ASP A 119 -6.51 0.83 9.15
C ASP A 119 -7.52 -0.18 9.74
N ALA A 120 -8.75 -0.21 9.22
CA ALA A 120 -9.75 -1.23 9.56
C ALA A 120 -9.29 -2.64 9.16
N ALA A 121 -8.79 -2.83 7.93
CA ALA A 121 -8.30 -4.12 7.46
C ALA A 121 -7.09 -4.63 8.29
N TRP A 122 -6.20 -3.75 8.71
CA TRP A 122 -5.09 -4.10 9.60
C TRP A 122 -5.57 -4.50 10.99
N THR A 123 -6.55 -3.76 11.54
CA THR A 123 -7.14 -4.05 12.85
C THR A 123 -7.83 -5.42 12.86
N ASP A 124 -8.66 -5.70 11.86
CA ASP A 124 -9.35 -6.98 11.71
C ASP A 124 -8.39 -8.16 11.61
N ARG A 125 -7.32 -8.00 10.82
CA ARG A 125 -6.26 -9.02 10.71
C ARG A 125 -5.53 -9.22 12.04
N GLY A 126 -5.24 -8.14 12.77
CA GLY A 126 -4.62 -8.20 14.08
C GLY A 126 -5.46 -8.96 15.10
N ILE A 127 -6.78 -8.71 15.13
CA ILE A 127 -7.74 -9.42 15.97
C ILE A 127 -7.75 -10.92 15.62
N LEU A 128 -7.85 -11.25 14.33
CA LEU A 128 -7.87 -12.64 13.87
C LEU A 128 -6.59 -13.38 14.26
N PHE A 129 -5.43 -12.74 14.07
CA PHE A 129 -4.14 -13.32 14.46
C PHE A 129 -4.06 -13.53 15.97
N GLY A 130 -4.49 -12.56 16.77
CA GLY A 130 -4.56 -12.70 18.22
C GLY A 130 -5.45 -13.88 18.67
N ILE A 131 -6.63 -14.03 18.07
CA ILE A 131 -7.54 -15.17 18.33
C ILE A 131 -6.86 -16.49 17.96
N LEU A 132 -6.20 -16.55 16.80
CA LEU A 132 -5.52 -17.75 16.32
C LEU A 132 -4.39 -18.17 17.27
N VAL A 133 -3.52 -17.22 17.66
CA VAL A 133 -2.42 -17.46 18.62
C VAL A 133 -2.98 -17.96 19.96
N LYS A 134 -4.04 -17.32 20.47
CA LYS A 134 -4.67 -17.75 21.73
C LYS A 134 -5.26 -19.16 21.63
N ARG A 135 -5.88 -19.52 20.49
CA ARG A 135 -6.41 -20.86 20.23
C ARG A 135 -5.30 -21.91 20.12
N ILE A 136 -4.19 -21.62 19.44
CA ILE A 136 -3.04 -22.53 19.36
C ILE A 136 -2.47 -22.76 20.75
N SER A 137 -2.22 -21.70 21.52
CA SER A 137 -1.74 -21.81 22.91
C SER A 137 -2.69 -22.64 23.80
N THR A 138 -4.00 -22.46 23.66
CA THR A 138 -4.99 -23.22 24.45
C THR A 138 -5.13 -24.67 23.96
N LYS A 139 -4.80 -24.96 22.70
CA LYS A 139 -4.73 -26.34 22.18
C LYS A 139 -3.47 -27.04 22.69
N GLU A 140 -2.32 -26.39 22.67
CA GLU A 140 -1.08 -26.88 23.31
C GLU A 140 -1.32 -27.20 24.79
N LEU A 141 -2.03 -26.33 25.51
CA LEU A 141 -2.46 -26.57 26.90
C LEU A 141 -3.46 -27.73 27.08
N ARG A 142 -4.22 -28.10 26.03
CA ARG A 142 -5.11 -29.26 26.03
C ARG A 142 -4.42 -30.55 25.55
N CYS A 143 -3.35 -30.42 24.79
CA CYS A 143 -2.49 -31.52 24.33
C CYS A 143 -1.45 -31.94 25.38
N LEU A 144 -1.13 -31.08 26.35
CA LEU A 144 -0.58 -31.47 27.64
C LEU A 144 -1.64 -32.33 28.35
N SER A 145 -1.48 -33.64 28.17
CA SER A 145 -2.40 -34.68 28.60
C SER A 145 -2.66 -34.64 30.12
N ALA A 146 -3.82 -35.14 30.56
CA ALA A 146 -4.19 -35.24 31.97
C ALA A 146 -3.14 -35.95 32.86
N SER A 147 -2.18 -36.69 32.28
CA SER A 147 -1.04 -37.27 32.99
C SER A 147 0.03 -36.25 33.42
N ASP A 148 0.19 -35.14 32.69
CA ASP A 148 1.18 -34.10 33.05
C ASP A 148 0.70 -33.26 34.25
N VAL A 149 -0.62 -33.11 34.39
CA VAL A 149 -1.24 -32.47 35.55
C VAL A 149 -1.10 -33.34 36.81
N CYS A 150 -1.23 -34.68 36.69
CA CYS A 150 -1.00 -35.58 37.82
C CYS A 150 0.46 -35.55 38.34
N LEU A 151 1.45 -35.28 37.48
CA LEU A 151 2.85 -35.14 37.92
C LEU A 151 3.10 -33.83 38.67
N ALA A 152 2.32 -32.77 38.41
CA ALA A 152 2.48 -31.47 39.05
C ALA A 152 1.77 -31.35 40.41
N ILE A 153 0.75 -32.19 40.68
CA ILE A 153 -0.01 -32.17 41.94
C ILE A 153 0.38 -33.34 42.87
N GLY A 154 1.12 -34.34 42.37
CA GLY A 154 1.57 -35.52 43.11
C GLY A 154 3.04 -35.45 43.54
N SER A 155 3.42 -34.47 44.34
CA SER A 155 4.67 -34.51 45.13
C SER A 155 4.62 -33.58 46.34
N ARG A 156 3.73 -33.91 47.29
CA ARG A 156 4.06 -34.24 48.69
C ARG A 156 2.79 -34.39 49.51
#